data_AF-A0A6N2VWH8-F1
#
_entry.id   AF-A0A6N2VWH8-F1
#
_cell.length_a   1.000
_cell.length_b   1.000
_cell.length_c   1.000
_cell.angle_alpha   90.00
_cell.angle_beta   90.00
_cell.angle_gamma   90.00
#
_symmetry.space_group_name_H-M   'P 1'
#
loop_
_entity.id
_entity.type
_entity.pdbx_description
1 polymer ?
#
loop_
_entity_poly.entity_id
_entity_poly.type
_entity_poly.pdbx_seq_one_letter_code
_entity_poly.pdbx_strand_id
1 'polypeptide(L)'
;MVKYYIIIGIIYTIPYIVTIVISGLRKKLETDRNFYGKTIDIQKIELTNVSYKKFEIARNNIKKYTEMGGIKYVYDRSYDFEDERLLLSEKEYQKCFPDKFVKTTVAYYIIFEFSYETDHGKIKAKITLTKPVIEKTYNDKDVEEIKKLIYEECSNKIFANVGTESKYKDYKGQEVIHSLPIRTSTLEGEIIGESNKRPGQYDWMFSDSSWYPEEAKKRNRFLSFCTYLNPNKRNSIFLSYFTIGILGIIINWMFNLIIK
;
A
#
# COMPACT_ATOMS: atom_id res chain seq x y z
N MET A 1 18.23 48.41 18.43
CA MET A 1 17.09 47.46 18.54
C MET A 1 16.41 47.23 17.19
N VAL A 2 15.87 48.27 16.52
CA VAL A 2 15.14 48.15 15.23
C VAL A 2 15.91 47.39 14.14
N LYS A 3 17.21 47.65 13.95
CA LYS A 3 18.05 46.94 12.97
C LYS A 3 18.11 45.42 13.20
N TYR A 4 18.11 44.96 14.45
CA TYR A 4 18.15 43.52 14.77
C TYR A 4 16.81 42.83 14.51
N TYR A 5 15.67 43.50 14.75
CA TYR A 5 14.35 42.98 14.40
C TYR A 5 14.18 42.80 12.89
N ILE A 6 14.71 43.74 12.09
CA ILE A 6 14.71 43.62 10.62
C ILE A 6 15.52 42.39 10.18
N ILE A 7 16.72 42.19 10.74
CA ILE A 7 17.57 41.04 10.41
C ILE A 7 16.90 39.72 10.82
N ILE A 8 16.29 39.64 12.01
CA ILE A 8 15.54 38.45 12.46
C ILE A 8 14.38 38.17 11.50
N GLY A 9 13.64 39.21 11.09
CA GLY A 9 12.56 39.10 10.11
C GLY A 9 13.04 38.55 8.77
N ILE A 10 14.18 39.02 8.25
CA ILE A 10 14.79 38.50 7.01
C ILE A 10 15.20 37.03 7.17
N ILE A 11 15.87 36.66 8.27
CA ILE A 11 16.29 35.27 8.52
C ILE A 11 15.07 34.35 8.57
N TYR A 12 13.99 34.77 9.24
CA TYR A 12 12.77 33.99 9.33
C TYR A 12 12.04 33.87 7.99
N THR A 13 12.00 34.92 7.18
CA THR A 13 11.23 34.96 5.92
C THR A 13 11.87 34.17 4.77
N ILE A 14 13.20 34.04 4.73
CA ILE A 14 13.92 33.31 3.67
C ILE A 14 13.39 31.87 3.48
N PRO A 15 13.28 31.02 4.53
CA PRO A 15 12.70 29.68 4.41
C PRO A 15 11.28 29.63 3.82
N TYR A 16 10.42 30.60 4.16
CA TYR A 16 9.07 30.67 3.61
C TYR A 16 9.08 31.01 2.12
N ILE A 17 9.88 31.99 1.71
CA ILE A 17 10.05 32.34 0.29
C ILE A 17 10.58 31.13 -0.49
N VAL A 18 11.59 30.44 0.04
CA VAL A 18 12.13 29.22 -0.57
C VAL A 18 11.06 28.15 -0.73
N THR A 19 10.22 27.95 0.30
CA THR A 19 9.11 26.98 0.25
C THR A 19 8.09 27.32 -0.82
N ILE A 20 7.71 28.59 -0.95
CA ILE A 20 6.80 29.07 -2.00
C ILE A 20 7.40 28.85 -3.39
N VAL A 21 8.66 29.21 -3.59
CA VAL A 21 9.35 29.06 -4.88
C VAL A 21 9.45 27.58 -5.27
N ILE A 22 9.89 26.70 -4.35
CA ILE A 22 9.97 25.26 -4.62
C ILE A 22 8.58 24.70 -4.96
N SER A 23 7.55 25.07 -4.20
CA SER A 23 6.17 24.62 -4.44
C SER A 23 5.64 25.12 -5.79
N GLY A 24 5.93 26.37 -6.17
CA GLY A 24 5.53 26.93 -7.47
C GLY A 24 6.22 26.27 -8.66
N LEU A 25 7.46 25.81 -8.49
CA LEU A 25 8.21 25.08 -9.53
C LEU A 25 7.72 23.63 -9.71
N ARG A 26 7.00 23.08 -8.72
CA ARG A 26 6.57 21.68 -8.70
C ARG A 26 5.86 21.24 -9.96
N LYS A 27 4.90 22.02 -10.46
CA LYS A 27 4.13 21.69 -11.67
C LYS A 27 5.01 21.47 -12.92
N LYS A 28 6.18 22.11 -12.98
CA LYS A 28 7.11 22.03 -14.12
C LYS A 28 8.19 20.98 -13.92
N LEU A 29 8.63 20.77 -12.69
CA LEU A 29 9.81 19.95 -12.39
C LEU A 29 9.48 18.55 -11.88
N GLU A 30 8.26 18.35 -11.37
CA GLU A 30 7.88 17.06 -10.79
C GLU A 30 7.63 16.00 -11.86
N THR A 31 8.21 14.83 -11.64
CA THR A 31 7.90 13.66 -12.46
C THR A 31 6.57 13.07 -12.00
N ASP A 32 5.75 12.62 -12.93
CA ASP A 32 4.59 11.84 -12.55
C ASP A 32 5.04 10.48 -11.98
N ARG A 33 4.98 10.33 -10.66
CA ARG A 33 5.38 9.14 -9.91
C ARG A 33 4.33 8.07 -9.78
N ASN A 34 3.14 8.30 -10.29
CA ASN A 34 2.03 7.41 -10.04
C ASN A 34 2.06 6.21 -11.00
N PHE A 35 1.69 5.05 -10.49
CA PHE A 35 1.37 3.88 -11.29
C PHE A 35 -0.14 3.83 -11.53
N TYR A 36 -0.55 3.84 -12.79
CA TYR A 36 -1.97 3.92 -13.14
C TYR A 36 -2.49 2.52 -13.45
N GLY A 37 -3.50 2.04 -12.72
CA GLY A 37 -4.00 0.69 -12.93
C GLY A 37 -4.64 0.48 -14.31
N LYS A 38 -5.11 1.54 -15.00
CA LYS A 38 -5.54 1.48 -16.40
C LYS A 38 -4.47 1.01 -17.39
N THR A 39 -3.19 1.02 -17.01
CA THR A 39 -2.08 0.56 -17.85
C THR A 39 -1.72 -0.90 -17.61
N ILE A 40 -2.43 -1.61 -16.72
CA ILE A 40 -2.20 -3.02 -16.46
C ILE A 40 -2.67 -3.82 -17.67
N ASP A 41 -1.86 -4.80 -18.03
CA ASP A 41 -2.22 -5.83 -19.00
C ASP A 41 -2.55 -7.13 -18.25
N ILE A 42 -3.79 -7.59 -18.38
CA ILE A 42 -4.26 -8.83 -17.74
C ILE A 42 -3.40 -10.05 -18.11
N GLN A 43 -2.84 -10.08 -19.33
CA GLN A 43 -2.02 -11.20 -19.79
C GLN A 43 -0.67 -11.30 -19.06
N LYS A 44 -0.20 -10.18 -18.48
CA LYS A 44 1.05 -10.10 -17.72
C LYS A 44 0.85 -10.29 -16.22
N ILE A 45 -0.38 -10.54 -15.77
CA ILE A 45 -0.64 -10.93 -14.38
C ILE A 45 -0.31 -12.41 -14.24
N GLU A 46 0.73 -12.71 -13.46
CA GLU A 46 1.26 -14.05 -13.29
C GLU A 46 0.85 -14.62 -11.94
N LEU A 47 0.42 -15.88 -11.94
CA LEU A 47 0.25 -16.65 -10.71
C LEU A 47 1.63 -17.11 -10.24
N THR A 48 2.08 -16.60 -9.11
CA THR A 48 3.44 -16.86 -8.59
C THR A 48 3.48 -18.00 -7.59
N ASN A 49 2.43 -18.16 -6.81
CA ASN A 49 2.38 -19.16 -5.75
C ASN A 49 0.92 -19.52 -5.40
N VAL A 50 0.73 -20.77 -4.99
CA VAL A 50 -0.53 -21.27 -4.43
C VAL A 50 -0.22 -21.97 -3.12
N SER A 51 -0.85 -21.50 -2.05
CA SER A 51 -0.68 -22.06 -0.72
C SER A 51 -2.01 -22.45 -0.10
N TYR A 52 -1.94 -23.29 0.93
CA TYR A 52 -3.12 -23.93 1.53
C TYR A 52 -3.12 -23.73 3.04
N LYS A 53 -4.10 -22.98 3.55
CA LYS A 53 -4.28 -22.79 5.00
C LYS A 53 -5.17 -23.91 5.54
N LYS A 54 -4.54 -24.87 6.22
CA LYS A 54 -5.23 -26.03 6.81
C LYS A 54 -6.09 -25.64 8.00
N PHE A 55 -7.20 -26.34 8.19
CA PHE A 55 -7.99 -26.33 9.41
C PHE A 55 -8.72 -27.66 9.61
N GLU A 56 -9.01 -27.97 10.87
CA GLU A 56 -9.69 -29.21 11.23
C GLU A 56 -11.21 -29.04 11.25
N ILE A 57 -11.89 -30.08 10.80
CA ILE A 57 -13.34 -30.19 10.76
C ILE A 57 -13.75 -31.38 11.59
N ALA A 58 -14.56 -31.13 12.62
CA ALA A 58 -15.20 -32.17 13.40
C ALA A 58 -16.48 -32.66 12.71
N ARG A 59 -16.69 -33.97 12.67
CA ARG A 59 -17.89 -34.59 12.08
C ARG A 59 -19.19 -34.07 12.67
N ASN A 60 -19.19 -33.83 13.99
CA ASN A 60 -20.36 -33.34 14.73
C ASN A 60 -20.79 -31.92 14.32
N ASN A 61 -19.90 -31.18 13.66
CA ASN A 61 -20.17 -29.82 13.18
C ASN A 61 -20.68 -29.82 11.73
N ILE A 62 -20.88 -31.00 11.13
CA ILE A 62 -21.42 -31.15 9.78
C ILE A 62 -22.91 -31.47 9.86
N LYS A 63 -23.72 -30.62 9.27
CA LYS A 63 -25.18 -30.80 9.15
C LYS A 63 -25.50 -31.45 7.80
N LYS A 64 -26.40 -32.43 7.80
CA LYS A 64 -26.92 -33.08 6.59
C LYS A 64 -28.21 -32.39 6.15
N TYR A 65 -28.30 -32.03 4.88
CA TYR A 65 -29.47 -31.43 4.26
C TYR A 65 -29.93 -32.26 3.06
N THR A 66 -31.23 -32.27 2.80
CA THR A 66 -31.84 -32.87 1.62
C THR A 66 -32.49 -31.76 0.81
N GLU A 67 -32.02 -31.54 -0.41
CA GLU A 67 -32.47 -30.44 -1.26
C GLU A 67 -32.70 -30.96 -2.67
N MET A 68 -33.92 -30.79 -3.21
CA MET A 68 -34.33 -31.25 -4.54
C MET A 68 -33.95 -32.71 -4.86
N GLY A 69 -34.07 -33.61 -3.89
CA GLY A 69 -33.76 -35.05 -4.04
C GLY A 69 -32.28 -35.42 -3.91
N GLY A 70 -31.38 -34.46 -3.70
CA GLY A 70 -29.95 -34.69 -3.43
C GLY A 70 -29.57 -34.47 -1.96
N ILE A 71 -28.65 -35.29 -1.45
CA ILE A 71 -28.07 -35.12 -0.11
C ILE A 71 -26.85 -34.20 -0.19
N LYS A 72 -26.80 -33.18 0.66
CA LYS A 72 -25.64 -32.29 0.85
C LYS A 72 -25.21 -32.27 2.31
N TYR A 73 -23.92 -32.14 2.55
CA TYR A 73 -23.33 -32.02 3.88
C TYR A 73 -22.69 -30.65 4.00
N VAL A 74 -23.02 -29.91 5.06
CA VAL A 74 -22.58 -28.52 5.25
C VAL A 74 -21.83 -28.41 6.57
N TYR A 75 -20.61 -27.91 6.51
CA TYR A 75 -19.89 -27.47 7.70
C TYR A 75 -20.07 -25.97 7.86
N ASP A 76 -20.50 -25.59 9.06
CA ASP A 76 -20.85 -24.23 9.45
C ASP A 76 -19.95 -23.84 10.62
N ARG A 77 -19.00 -22.93 10.38
CA ARG A 77 -18.01 -22.53 11.38
C ARG A 77 -18.58 -21.43 12.27
N SER A 78 -19.54 -21.80 13.13
CA SER A 78 -20.15 -20.92 14.14
C SER A 78 -20.85 -19.66 13.61
N TYR A 79 -21.72 -19.11 14.47
CA TYR A 79 -22.89 -18.28 14.16
C TYR A 79 -22.65 -16.89 13.55
N ASP A 80 -21.39 -16.45 13.39
CA ASP A 80 -21.06 -15.04 13.12
C ASP A 80 -20.62 -14.73 11.69
N PHE A 81 -20.44 -15.75 10.83
CA PHE A 81 -20.03 -15.57 9.43
C PHE A 81 -20.93 -16.39 8.49
N GLU A 82 -21.97 -15.76 7.94
CA GLU A 82 -22.98 -16.43 7.11
C GLU A 82 -22.44 -17.05 5.81
N ASP A 83 -21.24 -16.66 5.38
CA ASP A 83 -20.69 -16.92 4.04
C ASP A 83 -19.60 -18.01 3.98
N GLU A 84 -19.07 -18.51 5.09
CA GLU A 84 -18.00 -19.53 5.10
C GLU A 84 -18.53 -20.97 5.20
N ARG A 85 -19.28 -21.41 4.20
CA ARG A 85 -19.87 -22.76 4.18
C ARG A 85 -19.05 -23.72 3.33
N LEU A 86 -18.46 -24.74 3.96
CA LEU A 86 -17.95 -25.89 3.21
C LEU A 86 -19.13 -26.77 2.82
N LEU A 87 -19.36 -26.91 1.52
CA LEU A 87 -20.37 -27.80 0.94
C LEU A 87 -19.70 -29.07 0.44
N LEU A 88 -20.11 -30.21 0.98
CA LEU A 88 -19.65 -31.54 0.58
C LEU A 88 -20.78 -32.32 -0.08
N SER A 89 -20.47 -32.94 -1.22
CA SER A 89 -21.28 -34.02 -1.76
C SER A 89 -21.24 -35.25 -0.85
N GLU A 90 -22.20 -36.17 -1.03
CA GLU A 90 -22.19 -37.44 -0.29
C GLU A 90 -20.89 -38.23 -0.52
N LYS A 91 -20.34 -38.22 -1.75
CA LYS A 91 -19.07 -38.90 -2.05
C LYS A 91 -17.90 -38.29 -1.27
N GLU A 92 -17.80 -36.96 -1.22
CA GLU A 92 -16.74 -36.27 -0.48
C GLU A 92 -16.87 -36.46 1.02
N TYR A 93 -18.11 -36.43 1.54
CA TYR A 93 -18.37 -36.70 2.95
C TYR A 93 -17.94 -38.12 3.34
N GLN A 94 -18.31 -39.13 2.56
CA GLN A 94 -17.92 -40.52 2.81
C GLN A 94 -16.41 -40.72 2.68
N LYS A 95 -15.74 -40.00 1.77
CA LYS A 95 -14.27 -40.01 1.67
C LYS A 95 -13.61 -39.42 2.91
N CYS A 96 -14.17 -38.35 3.47
CA CYS A 96 -13.67 -37.73 4.70
C CYS A 96 -13.97 -38.56 5.96
N PHE A 97 -15.09 -39.26 5.99
CA PHE A 97 -15.59 -39.98 7.16
C PHE A 97 -16.06 -41.40 6.77
N PRO A 98 -15.12 -42.29 6.36
CA PRO A 98 -15.44 -43.60 5.79
C PRO A 98 -16.14 -44.55 6.77
N ASP A 99 -15.90 -44.39 8.06
CA ASP A 99 -16.56 -45.15 9.13
C ASP A 99 -16.97 -44.22 10.29
N LYS A 100 -17.66 -44.77 11.29
CA LYS A 100 -18.19 -44.03 12.46
C LYS A 100 -17.09 -43.57 13.45
N PHE A 101 -15.89 -44.13 13.39
CA PHE A 101 -14.79 -43.84 14.31
C PHE A 101 -13.94 -42.65 13.87
N VAL A 102 -13.94 -42.31 12.59
CA VAL A 102 -13.33 -41.06 12.10
C VAL A 102 -14.17 -39.87 12.58
N LYS A 103 -13.59 -39.09 13.50
CA LYS A 103 -14.24 -37.93 14.14
C LYS A 103 -13.84 -36.59 13.54
N THR A 104 -12.67 -36.52 12.91
CA THR A 104 -12.13 -35.28 12.33
C THR A 104 -11.57 -35.52 10.94
N THR A 105 -11.62 -34.48 10.11
CA THR A 105 -10.93 -34.40 8.81
C THR A 105 -10.26 -33.04 8.67
N VAL A 106 -9.47 -32.85 7.62
CA VAL A 106 -8.77 -31.59 7.34
C VAL A 106 -9.33 -30.98 6.06
N ALA A 107 -9.56 -29.67 6.09
CA ALA A 107 -9.87 -28.86 4.92
C ALA A 107 -8.88 -27.72 4.79
N TYR A 108 -8.90 -27.05 3.64
CA TYR A 108 -7.94 -26.02 3.27
C TYR A 108 -8.65 -24.83 2.65
N TYR A 109 -8.29 -23.62 3.07
CA TYR A 109 -8.51 -22.43 2.24
C TYR A 109 -7.36 -22.32 1.25
N ILE A 110 -7.70 -22.11 -0.02
CA ILE A 110 -6.73 -21.90 -1.08
C ILE A 110 -6.38 -20.42 -1.12
N ILE A 111 -5.08 -20.12 -1.11
CA ILE A 111 -4.56 -18.77 -1.15
C ILE A 111 -3.68 -18.66 -2.40
N PHE A 112 -4.08 -17.77 -3.31
CA PHE A 112 -3.38 -17.46 -4.54
C PHE A 112 -2.58 -16.18 -4.37
N GLU A 113 -1.32 -16.22 -4.83
CA GLU A 113 -0.45 -15.05 -4.85
C GLU A 113 -0.12 -14.71 -6.31
N PHE A 114 -0.53 -13.52 -6.74
CA PHE A 114 -0.29 -13.01 -8.10
C PHE A 114 0.70 -11.86 -8.07
N SER A 115 1.46 -11.73 -9.15
CA SER A 115 2.32 -10.58 -9.40
C SER A 115 2.13 -10.00 -10.78
N TYR A 116 2.35 -8.69 -10.89
CA TYR A 116 2.48 -7.97 -12.14
C TYR A 116 3.62 -6.97 -11.96
N GLU A 117 4.51 -6.84 -12.93
CA GLU A 117 5.63 -5.90 -12.85
C GLU A 117 5.97 -5.27 -14.20
N THR A 118 6.21 -3.96 -14.17
CA THR A 118 6.66 -3.13 -15.29
C THR A 118 7.65 -2.08 -14.79
N ASP A 119 8.23 -1.35 -15.73
CA ASP A 119 9.02 -0.14 -15.46
C ASP A 119 8.17 0.98 -14.81
N HIS A 120 6.85 0.97 -15.02
CA HIS A 120 5.93 1.96 -14.44
C HIS A 120 5.44 1.59 -13.03
N GLY A 121 5.37 0.31 -12.71
CA GLY A 121 4.88 -0.14 -11.40
C GLY A 121 4.71 -1.64 -11.31
N LYS A 122 4.39 -2.07 -10.10
CA LYS A 122 4.17 -3.48 -9.77
C LYS A 122 2.96 -3.64 -8.86
N ILE A 123 2.34 -4.80 -8.95
CA ILE A 123 1.27 -5.25 -8.08
C ILE A 123 1.64 -6.61 -7.51
N LYS A 124 1.32 -6.80 -6.23
CA LYS A 124 1.26 -8.11 -5.58
C LYS A 124 -0.14 -8.28 -5.01
N ALA A 125 -0.82 -9.34 -5.39
CA ALA A 125 -2.14 -9.67 -4.86
C ALA A 125 -2.08 -10.98 -4.09
N LYS A 126 -2.73 -11.01 -2.93
CA LYS A 126 -2.91 -12.22 -2.13
C LYS A 126 -4.40 -12.44 -1.90
N ILE A 127 -4.96 -13.42 -2.59
CA ILE A 127 -6.40 -13.65 -2.66
C ILE A 127 -6.71 -15.05 -2.13
N THR A 128 -7.65 -15.14 -1.21
CA THR A 128 -8.13 -16.37 -0.58
C THR A 128 -9.51 -16.71 -1.11
N LEU A 129 -9.70 -17.95 -1.53
CA LEU A 129 -11.02 -18.49 -1.85
C LEU A 129 -11.78 -18.72 -0.53
N THR A 130 -12.93 -18.05 -0.36
CA THR A 130 -13.74 -18.14 0.88
C THR A 130 -14.32 -19.53 1.06
N LYS A 131 -14.58 -20.25 -0.05
CA LYS A 131 -15.01 -21.64 -0.03
C LYS A 131 -13.80 -22.57 0.12
N PRO A 132 -13.70 -23.33 1.22
CA PRO A 132 -12.60 -24.26 1.44
C PRO A 132 -12.76 -25.56 0.63
N VAL A 133 -11.68 -26.33 0.52
CA VAL A 133 -11.59 -27.61 -0.20
C VAL A 133 -11.00 -28.70 0.69
N ILE A 134 -11.33 -29.97 0.40
CA ILE A 134 -10.76 -31.13 1.10
C ILE A 134 -9.41 -31.54 0.51
N GLU A 135 -9.25 -31.40 -0.80
CA GLU A 135 -8.03 -31.75 -1.52
C GLU A 135 -7.23 -30.50 -1.86
N LYS A 136 -5.90 -30.62 -1.92
CA LYS A 136 -5.01 -29.51 -2.30
C LYS A 136 -4.98 -29.35 -3.82
N THR A 137 -6.14 -29.06 -4.39
CA THR A 137 -6.35 -28.88 -5.82
C THR A 137 -7.14 -27.59 -6.04
N TYR A 138 -6.80 -26.86 -7.11
CA TYR A 138 -7.51 -25.66 -7.55
C TYR A 138 -7.88 -25.79 -9.03
N ASN A 139 -8.85 -24.99 -9.49
CA ASN A 139 -9.26 -24.97 -10.88
C ASN A 139 -8.59 -23.81 -11.62
N ASP A 140 -8.14 -24.05 -12.86
CA ASP A 140 -7.59 -22.99 -13.72
C ASP A 140 -8.61 -21.86 -13.97
N LYS A 141 -9.92 -22.17 -13.91
CA LYS A 141 -10.97 -21.16 -13.96
C LYS A 141 -10.90 -20.16 -12.81
N ASP A 142 -10.57 -20.62 -11.59
CA ASP A 142 -10.44 -19.74 -10.42
C ASP A 142 -9.30 -18.74 -10.65
N VAL A 143 -8.19 -19.21 -11.25
CA VAL A 143 -7.04 -18.37 -11.60
C VAL A 143 -7.43 -17.27 -12.58
N GLU A 144 -8.16 -17.62 -13.65
CA GLU A 144 -8.59 -16.67 -14.67
C GLU A 144 -9.65 -15.67 -14.14
N GLU A 145 -10.54 -16.10 -13.25
CA GLU A 145 -11.48 -15.21 -12.57
C GLU A 145 -10.78 -14.23 -11.64
N ILE A 146 -9.79 -14.69 -10.86
CA ILE A 146 -9.02 -13.80 -9.97
C ILE A 146 -8.19 -12.79 -10.78
N LYS A 147 -7.57 -13.20 -11.90
CA LYS A 147 -6.86 -12.26 -12.78
C LYS A 147 -7.77 -11.16 -13.32
N LYS A 148 -8.98 -11.51 -13.76
CA LYS A 148 -9.99 -10.53 -14.22
C LYS A 148 -10.39 -9.58 -13.09
N LEU A 149 -10.65 -10.11 -11.90
CA LEU A 149 -10.98 -9.31 -10.72
C LEU A 149 -9.87 -8.31 -10.39
N ILE A 150 -8.60 -8.76 -10.36
CA ILE A 150 -7.45 -7.88 -10.12
C ILE A 150 -7.40 -6.76 -11.17
N TYR A 151 -7.55 -7.11 -12.45
CA TYR A 151 -7.54 -6.15 -13.55
C TYR A 151 -8.66 -5.10 -13.42
N GLU A 152 -9.89 -5.54 -13.17
CA GLU A 152 -11.07 -4.67 -13.04
C GLU A 152 -10.95 -3.73 -11.84
N GLU A 153 -10.61 -4.26 -10.67
CA GLU A 153 -10.48 -3.50 -9.42
C GLU A 153 -9.35 -2.48 -9.46
N CYS A 154 -8.27 -2.79 -10.20
CA CYS A 154 -7.15 -1.86 -10.37
C CYS A 154 -7.42 -0.80 -11.45
N SER A 155 -8.27 -1.05 -12.44
CA SER A 155 -8.38 -0.24 -13.67
C SER A 155 -8.56 1.27 -13.45
N ASN A 156 -9.31 1.67 -12.42
CA ASN A 156 -9.58 3.07 -12.07
C ASN A 156 -8.75 3.59 -10.89
N LYS A 157 -7.76 2.82 -10.42
CA LYS A 157 -6.93 3.14 -9.27
C LYS A 157 -5.60 3.72 -9.68
N ILE A 158 -5.04 4.52 -8.78
CA ILE A 158 -3.72 5.12 -8.92
C ILE A 158 -2.90 4.67 -7.71
N PHE A 159 -1.81 3.95 -7.99
CA PHE A 159 -0.94 3.39 -6.98
C PHE A 159 0.31 4.25 -6.79
N ALA A 160 0.74 4.36 -5.55
CA ALA A 160 1.99 5.02 -5.18
C ALA A 160 2.57 4.34 -3.94
N ASN A 161 3.87 4.48 -3.71
CA ASN A 161 4.51 4.04 -2.47
C ASN A 161 4.25 5.06 -1.35
N VAL A 162 2.98 5.16 -0.99
CA VAL A 162 2.47 5.91 0.16
C VAL A 162 2.39 4.94 1.33
N GLY A 163 2.50 5.42 2.57
CA GLY A 163 2.50 4.55 3.74
C GLY A 163 1.24 3.66 3.85
N THR A 164 1.11 2.93 4.95
CA THR A 164 0.01 1.97 5.16
C THR A 164 -1.38 2.61 5.31
N GLU A 165 -1.52 3.94 5.22
CA GLU A 165 -2.82 4.59 5.31
C GLU A 165 -3.56 4.55 3.97
N SER A 166 -4.89 4.46 4.03
CA SER A 166 -5.72 4.04 2.92
C SER A 166 -5.98 5.12 1.86
N LYS A 167 -5.68 6.40 2.13
CA LYS A 167 -6.03 7.51 1.23
C LYS A 167 -5.06 8.68 1.32
N TYR A 168 -4.17 8.78 0.35
CA TYR A 168 -3.32 9.96 0.15
C TYR A 168 -3.75 10.72 -1.09
N LYS A 169 -3.42 12.01 -1.14
CA LYS A 169 -3.56 12.80 -2.37
C LYS A 169 -2.18 13.10 -2.93
N ASP A 170 -2.03 12.92 -4.23
CA ASP A 170 -0.87 13.45 -4.93
C ASP A 170 -0.94 14.98 -5.04
N TYR A 171 0.10 15.59 -5.60
CA TYR A 171 0.17 17.04 -5.74
C TYR A 171 -0.88 17.64 -6.69
N LYS A 172 -1.44 16.83 -7.58
CA LYS A 172 -2.54 17.20 -8.49
C LYS A 172 -3.90 17.05 -7.80
N GLY A 173 -3.92 16.59 -6.55
CA GLY A 173 -5.14 16.33 -5.79
C GLY A 173 -5.82 15.00 -6.11
N GLN A 174 -5.17 14.12 -6.88
CA GLN A 174 -5.68 12.79 -7.21
C GLN A 174 -5.52 11.86 -6.01
N GLU A 175 -6.54 11.05 -5.72
CA GLU A 175 -6.47 10.01 -4.71
C GLU A 175 -5.52 8.89 -5.16
N VAL A 176 -4.54 8.57 -4.33
CA VAL A 176 -3.57 7.50 -4.54
C VAL A 176 -3.61 6.53 -3.37
N ILE A 177 -3.39 5.25 -3.67
CA ILE A 177 -3.47 4.15 -2.70
C ILE A 177 -2.21 3.28 -2.77
N HIS A 178 -1.89 2.61 -1.66
CA HIS A 178 -0.86 1.57 -1.62
C HIS A 178 -1.49 0.17 -1.53
N SER A 179 -2.58 0.06 -0.76
CA SER A 179 -3.33 -1.18 -0.56
C SER A 179 -4.79 -1.02 -1.01
N LEU A 180 -5.32 -2.08 -1.61
CA LEU A 180 -6.70 -2.24 -2.02
C LEU A 180 -7.25 -3.55 -1.46
N PRO A 181 -8.13 -3.51 -0.43
CA PRO A 181 -8.78 -4.71 0.06
C PRO A 181 -9.80 -5.23 -0.96
N ILE A 182 -9.86 -6.55 -1.12
CA ILE A 182 -10.79 -7.26 -2.00
C ILE A 182 -11.74 -8.08 -1.15
N ARG A 183 -13.03 -7.87 -1.33
CA ARG A 183 -14.09 -8.68 -0.70
C ARG A 183 -15.24 -8.88 -1.68
N THR A 184 -15.48 -10.14 -2.00
CA THR A 184 -16.62 -10.62 -2.78
C THR A 184 -17.27 -11.78 -2.03
N SER A 185 -18.35 -12.34 -2.54
CA SER A 185 -18.98 -13.52 -1.94
C SER A 185 -18.08 -14.77 -1.95
N THR A 186 -17.13 -14.87 -2.89
CA THR A 186 -16.29 -16.06 -3.09
C THR A 186 -14.81 -15.84 -2.82
N LEU A 187 -14.35 -14.59 -2.76
CA LEU A 187 -12.94 -14.21 -2.65
C LEU A 187 -12.75 -13.10 -1.62
N GLU A 188 -11.73 -13.24 -0.78
CA GLU A 188 -11.23 -12.19 0.11
C GLU A 188 -9.72 -12.06 -0.04
N GLY A 189 -9.20 -10.83 -0.01
CA GLY A 189 -7.77 -10.62 -0.03
C GLY A 189 -7.37 -9.16 -0.10
N GLU A 190 -6.15 -8.94 -0.57
CA GLU A 190 -5.58 -7.60 -0.69
C GLU A 190 -4.69 -7.53 -1.93
N ILE A 191 -4.73 -6.38 -2.59
CA ILE A 191 -3.85 -6.00 -3.68
C ILE A 191 -2.96 -4.87 -3.19
N ILE A 192 -1.65 -5.08 -3.21
CA ILE A 192 -0.64 -4.08 -2.90
C ILE A 192 -0.04 -3.59 -4.21
N GLY A 193 -0.15 -2.28 -4.45
CA GLY A 193 0.42 -1.63 -5.62
C GLY A 193 1.52 -0.66 -5.25
N GLU A 194 2.59 -0.66 -6.05
CA GLU A 194 3.72 0.23 -5.89
C GLU A 194 4.12 0.80 -7.25
N SER A 195 4.55 2.06 -7.24
CA SER A 195 5.16 2.67 -8.43
C SER A 195 6.64 2.35 -8.49
N ASN A 196 7.10 1.94 -9.67
CA ASN A 196 8.50 1.73 -9.99
C ASN A 196 9.10 2.95 -10.72
N LYS A 197 8.32 4.01 -10.93
CA LYS A 197 8.80 5.20 -11.61
C LYS A 197 9.91 5.87 -10.83
N ARG A 198 11.03 6.04 -11.51
CA ARG A 198 12.22 6.69 -10.95
C ARG A 198 11.94 8.17 -10.68
N PRO A 199 12.46 8.73 -9.58
CA PRO A 199 12.41 10.17 -9.37
C PRO A 199 13.16 10.89 -10.50
N GLY A 200 12.59 11.98 -10.97
CA GLY A 200 13.25 12.96 -11.81
C GLY A 200 14.40 13.68 -11.11
N GLN A 201 15.05 14.55 -11.86
CA GLN A 201 16.25 15.25 -11.40
C GLN A 201 16.01 16.13 -10.16
N TYR A 202 14.80 16.67 -10.01
CA TYR A 202 14.46 17.67 -8.99
C TYR A 202 13.44 17.17 -7.95
N ASP A 203 12.93 15.94 -8.08
CA ASP A 203 11.86 15.43 -7.23
C ASP A 203 12.25 15.36 -5.75
N TRP A 204 13.54 15.18 -5.46
CA TRP A 204 14.09 15.25 -4.11
C TRP A 204 13.89 16.63 -3.44
N MET A 205 13.54 17.68 -4.17
CA MET A 205 13.26 19.01 -3.62
C MET A 205 11.90 19.09 -2.92
N PHE A 206 10.97 18.19 -3.23
CA PHE A 206 9.61 18.22 -2.66
C PHE A 206 9.52 17.51 -1.31
N SER A 207 8.56 17.93 -0.49
CA SER A 207 8.38 17.44 0.89
C SER A 207 8.05 15.94 0.96
N ASP A 208 7.34 15.43 -0.04
CA ASP A 208 6.93 14.04 -0.19
C ASP A 208 7.88 13.22 -1.08
N SER A 209 9.11 13.70 -1.27
CA SER A 209 10.15 13.00 -2.04
C SER A 209 10.43 11.58 -1.56
N SER A 210 10.12 11.25 -0.30
CA SER A 210 10.24 9.90 0.26
C SER A 210 9.26 8.88 -0.33
N TRP A 211 8.27 9.31 -1.10
CA TRP A 211 7.35 8.40 -1.80
C TRP A 211 7.93 7.83 -3.10
N TYR A 212 9.07 8.36 -3.55
CA TYR A 212 9.81 7.76 -4.66
C TYR A 212 10.76 6.68 -4.16
N PRO A 213 11.12 5.70 -5.02
CA PRO A 213 12.27 4.85 -4.78
C PRO A 213 13.52 5.68 -4.49
N GLU A 214 14.31 5.25 -3.50
CA GLU A 214 15.52 5.97 -3.10
C GLU A 214 16.61 5.81 -4.16
N GLU A 215 17.16 6.93 -4.65
CA GLU A 215 18.25 6.94 -5.63
C GLU A 215 19.42 7.81 -5.19
N ALA A 216 20.63 7.25 -5.33
CA ALA A 216 21.88 7.97 -5.11
C ALA A 216 22.19 8.91 -6.29
N LYS A 217 21.56 10.09 -6.31
CA LYS A 217 21.83 11.15 -7.29
C LYS A 217 22.73 12.24 -6.72
N LYS A 218 23.70 12.71 -7.52
CA LYS A 218 24.51 13.88 -7.19
C LYS A 218 23.63 15.14 -7.22
N ARG A 219 23.42 15.75 -6.05
CA ARG A 219 22.55 16.94 -5.89
C ARG A 219 23.38 18.22 -5.93
N ASN A 220 22.84 19.29 -6.49
CA ASN A 220 23.45 20.62 -6.40
C ASN A 220 23.45 21.08 -4.93
N ARG A 221 24.60 21.53 -4.41
CA ARG A 221 24.76 21.89 -3.00
C ARG A 221 23.86 23.05 -2.57
N PHE A 222 23.72 24.08 -3.42
CA PHE A 222 22.88 25.25 -3.13
C PHE A 222 21.40 24.87 -3.10
N LEU A 223 20.92 24.15 -4.11
CA LEU A 223 19.53 23.66 -4.12
C LEU A 223 19.26 22.69 -2.96
N SER A 224 20.25 21.89 -2.57
CA SER A 224 20.15 21.00 -1.41
C SER A 224 19.94 21.78 -0.13
N PHE A 225 20.75 22.82 0.09
CA PHE A 225 20.58 23.74 1.21
C PHE A 225 19.18 24.38 1.22
N CYS A 226 18.75 24.98 0.11
CA CYS A 226 17.41 25.56 -0.01
C CYS A 226 16.30 24.55 0.29
N THR A 227 16.43 23.33 -0.20
CA THR A 227 15.47 22.26 0.04
C THR A 227 15.41 21.86 1.51
N TYR A 228 16.54 21.79 2.19
CA TYR A 228 16.57 21.47 3.63
C TYR A 228 16.07 22.63 4.48
N LEU A 229 16.10 23.88 4.00
CA LEU A 229 15.45 25.01 4.68
C LEU A 229 13.92 24.92 4.69
N ASN A 230 13.30 24.13 3.79
CA ASN A 230 11.85 23.98 3.76
C ASN A 230 11.36 23.28 5.05
N PRO A 231 10.51 23.92 5.88
CA PRO A 231 10.03 23.34 7.14
C PRO A 231 9.12 22.13 6.94
N ASN A 232 8.50 21.99 5.77
CA ASN A 232 7.59 20.88 5.46
C ASN A 232 8.33 19.59 5.07
N LYS A 233 9.66 19.62 4.98
CA LYS A 233 10.45 18.44 4.63
C LYS A 233 10.82 17.67 5.90
N ARG A 234 10.70 16.34 5.87
CA ARG A 234 11.01 15.47 7.02
C ARG A 234 12.40 15.71 7.63
N ASN A 235 13.40 15.96 6.79
CA ASN A 235 14.80 16.20 7.21
C ASN A 235 15.16 17.69 7.16
N SER A 236 14.22 18.56 7.51
CA SER A 236 14.43 20.01 7.49
C SER A 236 15.49 20.45 8.50
N ILE A 237 16.34 21.39 8.10
CA ILE A 237 17.29 22.11 8.97
C ILE A 237 16.74 23.48 9.40
N PHE A 238 15.47 23.80 9.09
CA PHE A 238 14.85 25.09 9.37
C PHE A 238 15.08 25.56 10.80
N LEU A 239 14.84 24.69 11.79
CA LEU A 239 15.00 25.02 13.19
C LEU A 239 16.46 25.37 13.51
N SER A 240 17.42 24.53 13.10
CA SER A 240 18.84 24.78 13.30
C SER A 240 19.31 26.07 12.65
N TYR A 241 18.87 26.34 11.41
CA TYR A 241 19.16 27.57 10.69
C TYR A 241 18.65 28.81 11.45
N PHE A 242 17.40 28.75 11.92
CA PHE A 242 16.80 29.84 12.68
C PHE A 242 17.49 30.06 14.03
N THR A 243 17.77 28.99 14.78
CA THR A 243 18.45 29.05 16.09
C THR A 243 19.85 29.63 15.96
N ILE A 244 20.64 29.21 14.97
CA ILE A 244 21.99 29.75 14.73
C ILE A 244 21.92 31.25 14.38
N GLY A 245 20.96 31.63 13.54
CA GLY A 245 20.73 33.04 13.19
C GLY A 245 20.42 33.91 14.41
N ILE A 246 19.56 33.45 15.32
CA ILE A 246 19.25 34.14 16.57
C ILE A 246 20.49 34.21 17.48
N LEU A 247 21.20 33.09 17.66
CA LEU A 247 22.36 33.02 18.54
C LEU A 247 23.46 34.02 18.10
N GLY A 248 23.73 34.10 16.79
CA GLY A 248 24.69 35.05 16.24
C GLY A 248 24.30 36.52 16.49
N ILE A 249 23.00 36.82 16.46
CA ILE A 249 22.48 38.15 16.79
C ILE A 249 22.64 38.45 18.29
N ILE A 250 22.31 37.50 19.17
CA ILE A 250 22.48 37.65 20.62
C ILE A 250 23.94 37.88 20.97
N ILE A 251 24.85 37.07 20.42
CA ILE A 251 26.29 37.19 20.64
C ILE A 251 26.79 38.57 20.18
N ASN A 252 26.42 39.01 18.96
CA ASN A 252 26.81 40.33 18.45
C ASN A 252 26.24 41.47 19.31
N TRP A 253 25.02 41.34 19.81
CA TRP A 253 24.44 42.32 20.73
C TRP A 253 25.21 42.39 22.06
N MET A 254 25.57 41.24 22.63
CA MET A 254 26.38 41.16 23.85
C MET A 254 27.78 41.77 23.65
N PHE A 255 28.47 41.50 22.54
CA PHE A 255 29.77 42.11 22.25
C PHE A 255 29.68 43.63 22.12
N ASN A 256 28.64 44.15 21.47
CA ASN A 256 28.42 45.60 21.37
C ASN A 256 28.09 46.28 22.71
N LEU A 257 27.61 45.54 23.71
CA LEU A 257 27.39 46.04 25.07
C LEU A 257 28.67 46.05 25.90
N ILE A 258 29.60 45.12 25.66
CA ILE A 258 30.86 45.00 26.40
C ILE A 258 31.91 46.02 25.91
N ILE A 259 31.90 46.37 24.62
CA ILE A 259 32.89 47.27 24.00
C ILE A 259 32.48 48.76 24.15
N LYS A 260 31.30 49.05 24.69
CA LYS A 260 30.86 50.41 25.05
C LYS A 260 31.05 50.69 26.53
#